data_AF-A0A268TGB5-F1
#
_entry.id   AF-A0A268TGB5-F1
#
_cell.length_a   1.000
_cell.length_b   1.000
_cell.length_c   1.000
_cell.angle_alpha   90.00
_cell.angle_beta   90.00
_cell.angle_gamma   90.00
#
_symmetry.space_group_name_H-M   'P 1'
#
loop_
_entity.id
_entity.type
_entity.pdbx_description
1 polymer ?
#
loop_
_entity_poly.entity_id
_entity_poly.type
_entity_poly.pdbx_seq_one_letter_code
_entity_poly.pdbx_strand_id
1 'polypeptide(L)'
;MKIEMRKITQVPKSFCMENQGLRLEGEIYRKSSNLFLMDAYLKGSLELICDRSGDAFIKNFDESLVLYISDGIWNIQNQRLKPDDFDVIEFFDGFIDMGYILESEIESIKADYHTKD
;
A
#
# COMPACT_ATOMS: atom_id res chain seq x y z
N MET A 1 8.35 8.59 1.56
CA MET A 1 8.11 9.45 2.75
C MET A 1 8.18 8.55 3.97
N LYS A 2 9.01 8.86 4.98
CA LYS A 2 9.11 8.04 6.19
C LYS A 2 8.37 8.66 7.37
N ILE A 3 7.57 7.85 8.07
CA ILE A 3 6.80 8.27 9.25
C ILE A 3 7.24 7.40 10.44
N GLU A 4 7.72 8.02 11.51
CA GLU A 4 7.96 7.30 12.77
C GLU A 4 6.65 6.76 13.32
N MET A 5 6.57 5.44 13.54
CA MET A 5 5.38 4.77 14.05
C MET A 5 4.93 5.31 15.42
N ARG A 6 5.87 5.73 16.26
CA ARG A 6 5.62 6.35 17.57
C ARG A 6 4.83 7.67 17.48
N LYS A 7 4.88 8.35 16.34
CA LYS A 7 4.15 9.62 16.09
C LYS A 7 2.75 9.37 15.53
N ILE A 8 2.40 8.13 15.18
CA ILE A 8 1.07 7.78 14.67
C ILE A 8 0.17 7.42 15.85
N THR A 9 -0.96 8.12 15.94
CA THR A 9 -1.94 7.94 17.01
C THR A 9 -3.23 7.34 16.46
N GLN A 10 -4.25 7.19 17.30
CA GLN A 10 -5.58 6.80 16.83
C GLN A 10 -6.29 7.91 16.03
N VAL A 11 -5.80 9.15 16.10
CA VAL A 11 -6.30 10.24 15.27
C VAL A 11 -5.75 10.05 13.84
N PRO A 12 -6.62 9.96 12.82
CA PRO A 12 -6.21 9.84 11.43
C PRO A 12 -5.27 10.96 11.00
N LYS A 13 -4.18 10.57 10.33
CA LYS A 13 -3.23 11.49 9.73
C LYS A 13 -3.29 11.33 8.22
N SER A 14 -3.70 12.38 7.53
CA SER A 14 -3.74 12.38 6.07
C SER A 14 -2.33 12.40 5.48
N PHE A 15 -2.18 11.74 4.33
CA PHE A 15 -0.97 11.77 3.52
C PHE A 15 -1.36 11.78 2.03
N CYS A 16 -0.43 12.24 1.21
CA CYS A 16 -0.56 12.23 -0.24
C CYS A 16 0.84 12.12 -0.84
N MET A 17 1.00 11.28 -1.84
CA MET A 17 2.24 11.13 -2.57
C MET A 17 2.01 10.61 -3.98
N GLU A 18 3.01 10.80 -4.83
CA GLU A 18 2.94 10.42 -6.24
C GLU A 18 4.26 9.77 -6.66
N ASN A 19 4.17 8.72 -7.47
CA ASN A 19 5.30 8.04 -8.07
C ASN A 19 4.91 7.45 -9.43
N GLN A 20 5.76 7.64 -10.44
CA GLN A 20 5.57 7.11 -11.81
C GLN A 20 4.19 7.38 -12.45
N GLY A 21 3.48 8.45 -12.04
CA GLY A 21 2.15 8.78 -12.56
C GLY A 21 0.98 8.14 -11.78
N LEU A 22 1.25 7.41 -10.70
CA LEU A 22 0.25 7.02 -9.70
C LEU A 22 0.35 7.88 -8.45
N ARG A 23 -0.81 8.33 -7.99
CA ARG A 23 -0.99 9.06 -6.74
C ARG A 23 -1.67 8.16 -5.71
N LEU A 24 -1.03 8.05 -4.55
CA LEU A 24 -1.58 7.39 -3.38
C LEU A 24 -1.90 8.45 -2.32
N GLU A 25 -3.17 8.55 -1.95
CA GLU A 25 -3.64 9.48 -0.94
C GLU A 25 -4.64 8.82 0.01
N GLY A 26 -4.65 9.27 1.26
CA GLY A 26 -5.48 8.62 2.27
C GLY A 26 -5.09 9.03 3.67
N GLU A 27 -5.45 8.17 4.62
CA GLU A 27 -5.19 8.37 6.03
C GLU A 27 -4.51 7.17 6.66
N ILE A 28 -3.66 7.44 7.65
CA ILE A 28 -3.01 6.41 8.45
C ILE A 28 -3.28 6.64 9.93
N TYR A 29 -3.60 5.57 10.66
CA TYR A 29 -3.87 5.63 12.09
C TYR A 29 -3.56 4.31 12.79
N ARG A 30 -3.35 4.41 14.10
CA ARG A 30 -3.01 3.28 14.97
C ARG A 30 -4.27 2.51 15.36
N LYS A 31 -4.29 1.20 15.11
CA LYS A 31 -5.37 0.28 15.54
C LYS A 31 -5.05 -0.38 16.89
N SER A 32 -3.79 -0.77 17.11
CA SER A 32 -3.35 -1.41 18.36
C SER A 32 -1.90 -1.03 18.68
N SER A 33 -1.27 -1.67 19.68
CA SER A 33 0.10 -1.32 20.08
C SER A 33 1.08 -1.44 18.91
N ASN A 34 0.98 -2.46 18.07
CA ASN A 34 1.95 -2.73 17.00
C ASN A 34 1.27 -2.84 15.64
N LEU A 35 0.04 -2.32 15.50
CA LEU A 35 -0.75 -2.40 14.28
C LEU A 35 -1.29 -1.02 13.90
N PHE A 36 -1.07 -0.68 12.65
CA PHE A 36 -1.55 0.53 12.00
C PHE A 36 -2.40 0.12 10.80
N LEU A 37 -3.37 0.97 10.45
CA LEU A 37 -4.17 0.82 9.25
C LEU A 37 -3.90 2.02 8.35
N MET A 38 -3.64 1.73 7.09
CA MET A 38 -3.66 2.70 6.00
C MET A 38 -4.94 2.49 5.21
N ASP A 39 -5.79 3.52 5.16
CA ASP A 39 -6.99 3.57 4.34
C ASP A 39 -6.75 4.60 3.24
N ALA A 40 -6.52 4.13 2.03
CA ALA A 40 -6.00 4.93 0.94
C ALA A 40 -6.69 4.66 -0.39
N TYR A 41 -6.40 5.53 -1.34
CA TYR A 41 -6.93 5.51 -2.68
C TYR A 41 -5.78 5.72 -3.68
N LEU A 42 -5.69 4.82 -4.65
CA LEU A 42 -4.68 4.83 -5.70
C LEU A 42 -5.32 5.29 -7.01
N LYS A 43 -4.80 6.39 -7.54
CA LYS A 43 -5.35 7.03 -8.74
C LYS A 43 -4.24 7.47 -9.68
N GLY A 44 -4.41 7.25 -10.97
CA GLY A 44 -3.48 7.75 -11.98
C GLY A 44 -3.41 6.85 -13.20
N SER A 45 -2.27 6.87 -13.88
CA SER A 45 -2.05 6.05 -15.07
C SER A 45 -0.62 5.52 -15.12
N LEU A 46 -0.47 4.27 -15.52
CA LEU A 46 0.83 3.64 -15.77
C LEU A 46 0.94 3.18 -17.23
N GLU A 47 2.14 3.30 -17.79
CA GLU A 47 2.51 2.59 -19.00
C GLU A 47 2.88 1.15 -18.64
N LEU A 48 2.22 0.19 -19.28
CA LEU A 48 2.37 -1.24 -19.07
C LEU A 48 2.63 -1.93 -20.40
N ILE A 49 3.18 -3.14 -20.36
CA ILE A 49 3.38 -3.96 -21.55
C ILE A 49 2.24 -4.97 -21.64
N CYS A 50 1.62 -5.09 -22.80
CA CYS A 50 0.59 -6.08 -23.04
C CYS A 50 1.21 -7.47 -23.15
N ASP A 51 0.91 -8.37 -22.21
CA ASP A 51 1.47 -9.73 -22.15
C ASP A 51 1.13 -10.61 -23.36
N ARG A 52 0.11 -10.23 -24.14
CA ARG A 52 -0.26 -10.95 -25.38
C ARG A 52 0.48 -10.46 -26.62
N SER A 53 0.81 -9.17 -26.70
CA SER A 53 1.32 -8.55 -27.93
C SER A 53 2.70 -7.93 -27.81
N GLY A 54 3.18 -7.66 -26.59
CA GLY A 54 4.43 -6.95 -26.32
C GLY A 54 4.34 -5.43 -26.51
N ASP A 55 3.20 -4.90 -26.92
CA ASP A 55 3.01 -3.46 -27.12
C ASP A 55 2.84 -2.73 -25.78
N ALA A 56 3.46 -1.55 -25.67
CA ALA A 56 3.20 -0.64 -24.57
C ALA A 56 1.79 -0.03 -24.69
N PHE A 57 1.09 0.09 -23.57
CA PHE A 57 -0.21 0.74 -23.48
C PHE A 57 -0.38 1.43 -22.13
N ILE A 58 -1.27 2.43 -22.07
CA ILE A 58 -1.56 3.15 -20.83
C ILE A 58 -2.79 2.52 -20.18
N LYS A 59 -2.67 2.18 -18.89
CA LYS A 59 -3.79 1.74 -18.05
C LYS A 59 -4.07 2.79 -16.97
N ASN A 60 -5.35 3.12 -16.80
CA ASN A 60 -5.81 4.02 -15.75
C ASN A 60 -6.18 3.22 -14.49
N PHE A 61 -5.85 3.78 -13.33
CA PHE A 61 -6.13 3.21 -12.02
C PHE A 61 -7.00 4.19 -11.22
N ASP A 62 -8.01 3.65 -10.53
CA ASP A 62 -8.96 4.39 -9.71
C ASP A 62 -9.56 3.45 -8.65
N GLU A 63 -8.74 3.05 -7.68
CA GLU A 63 -9.04 1.93 -6.77
C GLU A 63 -8.73 2.25 -5.30
N SER A 64 -9.50 1.63 -4.40
CA SER A 64 -9.26 1.71 -2.96
C SER A 64 -8.17 0.72 -2.55
N LEU A 65 -7.25 1.16 -1.70
CA LEU A 65 -6.17 0.37 -1.14
C LEU A 65 -6.20 0.45 0.39
N VAL A 66 -6.50 -0.68 1.03
CA VAL A 66 -6.51 -0.80 2.49
C VAL A 66 -5.41 -1.77 2.92
N LEU A 67 -4.43 -1.28 3.66
CA LEU A 67 -3.27 -2.08 4.09
C LEU A 67 -3.09 -2.02 5.60
N TYR A 68 -2.80 -3.18 6.18
CA TYR A 68 -2.39 -3.28 7.57
C TYR A 68 -0.87 -3.22 7.66
N ILE A 69 -0.37 -2.54 8.69
CA ILE A 69 1.07 -2.34 8.87
C ILE A 69 1.44 -2.74 10.29
N SER A 70 2.38 -3.67 10.44
CA SER A 70 2.88 -4.13 11.73
C SER A 70 4.25 -3.58 12.06
N ASP A 71 4.43 -3.17 13.31
CA ASP A 71 5.74 -2.87 13.92
C ASP A 71 6.31 -4.17 14.53
N GLY A 72 7.11 -4.87 13.74
CA GLY A 72 7.68 -6.18 14.03
C GLY A 72 6.91 -7.34 13.39
N ILE A 73 7.13 -8.53 13.95
CA ILE A 73 6.60 -9.79 13.39
C ILE A 73 5.09 -9.86 13.59
N TRP A 74 4.38 -10.09 12.50
CA TRP A 74 2.96 -10.37 12.48
C TRP A 74 2.69 -11.85 12.80
N ASN A 75 2.17 -12.13 14.00
CA ASN A 75 1.74 -13.48 14.37
C ASN A 75 0.21 -13.63 14.31
N ILE A 76 -0.28 -14.32 13.28
CA ILE A 76 -1.70 -14.62 13.04
C ILE A 76 -2.34 -15.36 14.23
N GLN A 77 -1.60 -16.21 14.95
CA GLN A 77 -2.14 -17.02 16.06
C GLN A 77 -2.41 -16.21 17.34
N ASN A 78 -1.72 -15.09 17.51
CA ASN A 78 -1.80 -14.26 18.72
C ASN A 78 -2.81 -13.10 18.58
N GLN A 79 -3.45 -12.95 17.43
CA GLN A 79 -4.28 -11.79 17.12
C GLN A 79 -5.71 -12.20 16.79
N ARG A 80 -6.68 -11.53 17.43
CA ARG A 80 -8.13 -11.71 17.21
C ARG A 80 -8.60 -11.07 15.90
N LEU A 81 -7.86 -11.27 14.83
CA LEU A 81 -8.22 -10.75 13.51
C LEU A 81 -8.91 -11.83 12.70
N LYS A 82 -9.82 -11.39 11.84
CA LYS A 82 -10.65 -12.31 11.07
C LYS A 82 -9.81 -12.86 9.91
N PRO A 83 -10.15 -14.04 9.40
CA PRO A 83 -9.46 -14.67 8.26
C PRO A 83 -9.61 -13.91 6.93
N ASP A 84 -9.93 -12.61 6.93
CA ASP A 84 -9.98 -11.75 5.74
C ASP A 84 -8.91 -10.64 5.78
N ASP A 85 -8.11 -10.54 6.86
CA ASP A 85 -7.08 -9.50 7.07
C ASP A 85 -5.68 -9.96 6.57
N PHE A 86 -5.53 -10.29 5.28
CA PHE A 86 -4.31 -10.93 4.74
C PHE A 86 -3.20 -9.98 4.26
N ASP A 87 -3.48 -8.70 4.04
CA ASP A 87 -2.47 -7.77 3.50
C ASP A 87 -1.82 -6.97 4.64
N VAL A 88 -0.83 -7.61 5.28
CA VAL A 88 -0.03 -7.01 6.36
C VAL A 88 1.41 -6.80 5.92
N ILE A 89 1.90 -5.57 6.03
CA ILE A 89 3.29 -5.20 5.78
C ILE A 89 4.03 -5.10 7.12
N GLU A 90 5.12 -5.85 7.25
CA GLU A 90 5.97 -5.84 8.45
C GLU A 90 7.14 -4.86 8.28
N PHE A 91 7.27 -3.92 9.21
CA PHE A 91 8.46 -3.06 9.33
C PHE A 91 9.20 -3.37 10.63
N PHE A 92 10.52 -3.25 10.61
CA PHE A 92 11.38 -3.63 11.74
C PHE A 92 12.25 -2.48 12.28
N ASP A 93 12.21 -1.31 11.65
CA ASP A 93 13.01 -0.13 12.03
C ASP A 93 12.21 0.93 12.81
N GLY A 94 10.91 0.69 13.04
CA GLY A 94 10.00 1.63 13.70
C GLY A 94 9.54 2.79 12.81
N PHE A 95 9.80 2.72 11.50
CA PHE A 95 9.35 3.68 10.51
C PHE A 95 8.46 3.00 9.47
N ILE A 96 7.40 3.69 9.07
CA ILE A 96 6.62 3.33 7.88
C ILE A 96 7.19 4.13 6.72
N ASP A 97 7.76 3.47 5.73
CA ASP A 97 8.16 4.11 4.48
C ASP A 97 7.04 4.00 3.45
N MET A 98 6.25 5.06 3.34
CA MET A 98 5.16 5.18 2.37
C MET A 98 5.69 5.16 0.92
N GLY A 99 6.96 5.56 0.71
CA GLY A 99 7.60 5.51 -0.60
C GLY A 99 7.79 4.08 -1.07
N TYR A 100 8.33 3.27 -0.15
CA TYR A 100 8.47 1.84 -0.37
C TYR A 100 7.12 1.16 -0.63
N ILE A 101 6.06 1.51 0.13
CA ILE A 101 4.72 0.94 -0.10
C ILE A 101 4.23 1.26 -1.51
N LEU A 102 4.25 2.54 -1.92
CA LEU A 102 3.79 2.88 -3.27
C LEU A 102 4.66 2.23 -4.37
N GLU A 103 5.97 2.14 -4.16
CA GLU A 103 6.85 1.45 -5.09
C GLU A 103 6.55 -0.05 -5.16
N SER A 104 6.31 -0.73 -4.03
CA SER A 104 5.93 -2.14 -4.02
C SER A 104 4.60 -2.39 -4.71
N GLU A 105 3.63 -1.49 -4.54
CA GLU A 105 2.34 -1.61 -5.24
C GLU A 105 2.50 -1.43 -6.75
N ILE A 106 3.31 -0.45 -7.20
CA ILE A 106 3.60 -0.26 -8.63
C ILE A 106 4.27 -1.50 -9.22
N GLU A 107 5.24 -2.08 -8.52
CA GLU A 107 5.92 -3.29 -9.01
C GLU A 107 5.02 -4.53 -8.96
N SER A 108 4.12 -4.63 -7.97
CA SER A 108 3.07 -5.66 -7.91
C SER A 108 2.13 -5.56 -9.10
N ILE A 109 1.66 -4.34 -9.42
CA ILE A 109 0.85 -4.05 -10.61
C ILE A 109 1.61 -4.50 -11.86
N LYS A 110 2.86 -4.07 -12.05
CA LYS A 110 3.64 -4.44 -13.26
C LYS A 110 3.88 -5.94 -13.41
N ALA A 111 3.94 -6.68 -12.30
CA ALA A 111 4.12 -8.13 -12.30
C ALA A 111 2.82 -8.89 -12.62
N ASP A 112 1.68 -8.22 -12.53
CA ASP A 112 0.37 -8.78 -12.77
C ASP A 112 0.08 -8.94 -14.28
N TYR A 113 -0.87 -9.81 -14.62
CA TYR A 113 -1.19 -10.08 -16.03
C TYR A 113 -2.04 -8.94 -16.63
N HIS A 114 -1.58 -8.40 -17.74
CA HIS A 114 -2.08 -7.19 -18.36
C HIS A 114 -2.26 -7.36 -19.87
N THR A 115 -3.46 -7.05 -20.35
CA THR A 115 -3.76 -7.02 -21.78
C THR A 115 -4.31 -5.66 -22.13
N LYS A 116 -3.86 -5.12 -23.27
CA LYS A 116 -4.54 -3.97 -23.87
C LYS A 116 -5.96 -4.39 -24.23
N ASP A 117 -6.94 -3.58 -23.84
CA ASP A 117 -8.34 -3.73 -24.24
C ASP A 117 -8.54 -3.46 -25.74
#